data_AF-X1QJP3-F1
#
_entry.id   AF-X1QJP3-F1
#
_cell.length_a   1.000
_cell.length_b   1.000
_cell.length_c   1.000
_cell.angle_alpha   90.00
_cell.angle_beta   90.00
_cell.angle_gamma   90.00
#
_symmetry.space_group_name_H-M   'P 1'
#
loop_
_entity.id
_entity.type
_entity.pdbx_description
1 polymer ?
#
loop_
_entity_poly.entity_id
_entity_poly.type
_entity_poly.pdbx_seq_one_letter_code
_entity_poly.pdbx_strand_id
1 'polypeptide(L)'
;MKTYLECFPCFLRQALEAARLATSDEAIQRMVLNQVMFNLCRMNPRTSPPQIGRFIHKTVKELSHCSDPYKEVKSEYNHLILRKYPGLKGIVEG
;
A
#
# COMPACT_ATOMS: atom_id res chain seq x y z
N MET A 1 -14.41 -2.36 -10.51
CA MET A 1 -13.44 -1.43 -11.15
C MET A 1 -12.66 -2.16 -12.23
N LYS A 2 -12.25 -1.44 -13.29
CA LYS A 2 -11.35 -1.94 -14.33
C LYS A 2 -9.93 -1.44 -14.07
N THR A 3 -8.92 -2.17 -14.57
CA THR A 3 -7.53 -1.72 -14.55
C THR A 3 -7.25 -0.96 -15.84
N TYR A 4 -6.65 0.23 -15.70
CA TYR A 4 -6.27 1.11 -16.80
C TYR A 4 -4.75 1.21 -16.89
N LEU A 5 -4.23 1.77 -17.99
CA LEU A 5 -2.79 1.88 -18.19
C LEU A 5 -2.14 2.76 -17.11
N GLU A 6 -2.84 3.78 -16.64
CA GLU A 6 -2.46 4.69 -15.56
C GLU A 6 -2.36 3.99 -14.20
N CYS A 7 -2.97 2.80 -14.05
CA CYS A 7 -2.87 2.03 -12.81
C CYS A 7 -1.48 1.40 -12.64
N PHE A 8 -0.79 1.04 -13.72
CA PHE A 8 0.53 0.39 -13.66
C PHE A 8 1.60 1.25 -12.96
N PRO A 9 1.80 2.54 -13.30
CA PRO A 9 2.73 3.38 -12.57
C PRO A 9 2.27 3.61 -11.11
N CYS A 10 0.96 3.65 -10.86
CA CYS A 10 0.44 3.76 -9.48
C CYS A 10 0.75 2.51 -8.65
N PHE A 11 0.65 1.31 -9.22
CA PHE A 11 1.00 0.06 -8.55
C PHE A 11 2.47 -0.03 -8.18
N LEU A 12 3.36 0.38 -9.09
CA LEU A 12 4.80 0.42 -8.79
C LEU A 12 5.13 1.43 -7.69
N ARG A 13 4.49 2.61 -7.71
CA ARG A 13 4.61 3.60 -6.64
C ARG A 13 4.16 3.04 -5.30
N GLN A 14 2.97 2.42 -5.26
CA GLN A 14 2.41 1.80 -4.06
C GLN A 14 3.33 0.69 -3.51
N ALA A 15 3.92 -0.13 -4.39
CA ALA A 15 4.87 -1.15 -4.00
C ALA A 15 6.12 -0.57 -3.34
N LEU A 16 6.69 0.50 -3.90
CA LEU A 16 7.86 1.17 -3.34
C LEU A 16 7.57 1.84 -1.99
N GLU A 17 6.45 2.58 -1.90
CA GLU A 17 6.04 3.24 -0.67
C GLU A 17 5.82 2.22 0.46
N ALA A 18 5.11 1.13 0.17
CA ALA A 18 4.90 0.05 1.13
C ALA A 18 6.20 -0.64 1.54
N ALA A 19 7.13 -0.86 0.60
CA ALA A 19 8.43 -1.45 0.90
C ALA A 19 9.29 -0.56 1.79
N ARG A 20 9.25 0.77 1.59
CA ARG A 20 9.96 1.75 2.43
C ARG A 20 9.41 1.85 3.84
N LEU A 21 8.10 1.67 4.00
CA LEU A 21 7.49 1.55 5.32
C LEU A 21 7.91 0.24 6.01
N ALA A 22 8.15 -0.82 5.25
CA ALA A 22 8.52 -2.13 5.77
C ALA A 22 10.00 -2.26 6.16
N THR A 23 10.91 -1.62 5.42
CA THR A 23 12.36 -1.74 5.64
C THR A 23 13.15 -0.59 4.99
N SER A 24 14.29 -0.24 5.58
CA SER A 24 15.28 0.67 5.00
C SER A 24 16.26 -0.01 4.02
N ASP A 25 16.23 -1.34 3.90
CA ASP A 25 17.09 -2.11 3.00
C ASP A 25 16.67 -1.91 1.53
N GLU A 26 17.48 -1.18 0.78
CA GLU A 26 17.24 -0.89 -0.64
C GLU A 26 17.25 -2.14 -1.52
N ALA A 27 18.01 -3.19 -1.16
CA ALA A 27 18.02 -4.44 -1.92
C ALA A 27 16.67 -5.14 -1.83
N ILE A 28 16.07 -5.19 -0.64
CA ILE A 28 14.73 -5.72 -0.44
C ILE A 28 13.68 -4.86 -1.17
N GLN A 29 13.77 -3.53 -1.07
CA GLN A 29 12.88 -2.62 -1.81
C GLN A 29 12.95 -2.87 -3.33
N ARG A 30 14.17 -3.08 -3.86
CA ARG A 30 14.37 -3.41 -5.27
C ARG A 30 13.79 -4.78 -5.64
N MET A 31 13.94 -5.78 -4.77
CA MET A 31 13.34 -7.10 -4.96
C MET A 31 11.81 -7.03 -5.04
N VAL A 32 11.17 -6.22 -4.16
CA VAL A 32 9.73 -5.98 -4.21
C VAL A 32 9.32 -5.39 -5.56
N LEU A 33 10.01 -4.34 -6.02
CA LEU A 33 9.71 -3.70 -7.30
C LEU A 33 9.87 -4.67 -8.48
N ASN A 34 10.96 -5.44 -8.51
CA ASN A 34 11.21 -6.43 -9.55
C ASN A 34 10.09 -7.49 -9.57
N GLN A 35 9.70 -8.01 -8.41
CA GLN A 35 8.66 -9.03 -8.30
C GLN A 35 7.27 -8.49 -8.71
N VAL A 36 6.93 -7.26 -8.29
CA VAL A 36 5.66 -6.63 -8.67
C VAL A 36 5.61 -6.39 -10.17
N MET A 37 6.67 -5.82 -10.76
CA MET A 37 6.75 -5.57 -12.21
C MET A 37 6.63 -6.86 -13.01
N PHE A 38 7.35 -7.92 -12.61
CA PHE A 38 7.27 -9.22 -13.26
C PHE A 38 5.85 -9.78 -13.32
N ASN A 39 5.10 -9.65 -12.23
CA ASN A 39 3.71 -10.13 -12.19
C ASN A 39 2.77 -9.22 -12.97
N LEU A 40 2.91 -7.89 -12.86
CA LEU A 40 2.09 -6.94 -13.62
C LEU A 40 2.16 -7.19 -15.14
N CYS A 41 3.34 -7.50 -15.68
CA CYS A 41 3.52 -7.83 -17.09
C CYS A 41 2.79 -9.12 -17.54
N ARG A 42 2.43 -10.00 -16.59
CA ARG A 42 1.82 -11.32 -16.86
C ARG A 42 0.36 -11.41 -16.42
N MET A 43 -0.14 -10.44 -15.68
CA MET A 43 -1.49 -10.47 -15.15
C MET A 43 -2.54 -10.30 -16.24
N ASN A 44 -3.68 -10.96 -16.06
CA ASN A 44 -4.83 -10.78 -16.94
C ASN A 44 -5.28 -9.31 -16.89
N PRO A 45 -5.49 -8.63 -18.03
CA PRO A 45 -5.99 -7.25 -18.08
C PRO A 45 -7.33 -7.03 -17.34
N ARG A 46 -8.10 -8.09 -17.10
CA ARG A 46 -9.35 -8.07 -16.34
C ARG A 46 -9.15 -8.15 -14.82
N THR A 47 -7.93 -8.39 -14.35
CA THR A 47 -7.60 -8.36 -12.92
C THR A 47 -7.93 -6.97 -12.38
N SER A 48 -8.74 -6.89 -11.34
CA SER A 48 -9.18 -5.61 -10.80
C SER A 48 -8.08 -4.93 -9.97
N PRO A 49 -8.08 -3.58 -9.88
CA PRO A 49 -7.08 -2.87 -9.07
C PRO A 49 -6.99 -3.32 -7.61
N PRO A 50 -8.08 -3.64 -6.89
CA PRO A 50 -8.00 -4.17 -5.53
C PRO A 50 -7.30 -5.53 -5.44
N GLN A 51 -7.47 -6.41 -6.42
CA GLN A 51 -6.76 -7.70 -6.46
C GLN A 51 -5.26 -7.49 -6.65
N ILE A 52 -4.86 -6.56 -7.52
CA ILE A 52 -3.47 -6.19 -7.74
C ILE A 52 -2.87 -5.56 -6.48
N GLY A 53 -3.61 -4.64 -5.83
CA GLY A 53 -3.21 -4.05 -4.54
C GLY A 53 -2.96 -5.10 -3.46
N ARG A 54 -3.85 -6.10 -3.34
CA ARG A 54 -3.67 -7.21 -2.39
C ARG A 54 -2.40 -8.02 -2.70
N PHE A 55 -2.13 -8.28 -3.97
CA PHE A 55 -0.91 -8.95 -4.40
C PHE A 55 0.33 -8.15 -3.99
N ILE A 56 0.36 -6.83 -4.26
CA ILE A 56 1.47 -5.94 -3.88
C ILE A 56 1.72 -6.00 -2.36
N HIS A 57 0.68 -5.85 -1.55
CA HIS A 57 0.81 -5.91 -0.09
C HIS A 57 1.33 -7.27 0.39
N LYS A 58 0.91 -8.36 -0.25
CA LYS A 58 1.42 -9.71 0.07
C LYS A 58 2.91 -9.82 -0.24
N THR A 59 3.33 -9.40 -1.44
CA THR A 59 4.74 -9.41 -1.86
C THR A 59 5.64 -8.58 -0.92
N VAL A 60 5.18 -7.40 -0.50
CA VAL A 60 5.93 -6.56 0.45
C VAL A 60 6.15 -7.32 1.76
N LYS A 61 5.09 -7.90 2.35
CA LYS A 61 5.20 -8.63 3.62
C LYS A 61 6.12 -9.84 3.54
N GLU A 62 6.03 -10.58 2.44
CA GLU A 62 6.83 -11.79 2.22
C GLU A 62 8.32 -11.48 2.08
N LEU A 63 8.69 -10.47 1.30
CA LEU A 63 10.09 -10.13 1.01
C LEU A 63 10.76 -9.30 2.12
N SER A 64 9.99 -8.48 2.83
CA SER A 64 10.53 -7.66 3.94
C SER A 64 10.49 -8.34 5.30
N HIS A 65 9.80 -9.48 5.41
CA HIS A 65 9.48 -10.14 6.68
C HIS A 65 8.74 -9.24 7.69
N CYS A 66 8.18 -8.11 7.25
CA CYS A 66 7.37 -7.21 8.06
C CYS A 66 5.87 -7.55 7.93
N SER A 67 5.22 -7.92 9.04
CA SER A 67 3.84 -8.42 9.03
C SER A 67 2.78 -7.35 8.77
N ASP A 68 3.00 -6.12 9.24
CA ASP A 68 2.19 -4.94 8.93
C ASP A 68 3.07 -3.70 8.72
N PRO A 69 3.47 -3.41 7.46
CA PRO A 69 4.25 -2.22 7.12
C PRO A 69 3.58 -0.89 7.54
N TYR A 70 2.27 -0.88 7.75
CA TYR A 70 1.52 0.34 8.00
C TYR A 70 1.26 0.59 9.49
N LYS A 71 1.80 -0.24 10.39
CA LYS A 71 1.44 -0.21 11.81
C LYS A 71 1.70 1.17 12.45
N GLU A 72 2.88 1.72 12.23
CA GLU A 72 3.34 2.98 12.81
C GLU A 72 2.52 4.15 12.27
N VAL A 73 2.39 4.25 10.94
CA VAL A 73 1.64 5.33 10.29
C VAL A 73 0.14 5.27 10.61
N LYS A 74 -0.45 4.07 10.72
CA LYS A 74 -1.83 3.91 11.21
C LYS A 74 -1.98 4.43 12.64
N SER A 75 -1.03 4.12 13.52
CA SER A 75 -1.06 4.58 14.91
C SER A 75 -1.00 6.11 14.99
N GLU A 76 -0.11 6.72 14.21
CA GLU A 76 0.03 8.18 14.15
C GLU A 76 -1.27 8.85 13.70
N TYR A 77 -1.84 8.41 12.59
CA TYR A 77 -3.09 8.98 12.07
C TYR A 77 -4.27 8.73 12.99
N ASN A 78 -4.36 7.55 13.62
CA ASN A 78 -5.41 7.27 14.60
C ASN A 78 -5.32 8.25 15.78
N HIS A 79 -4.12 8.49 16.32
CA HIS A 79 -3.94 9.48 17.39
C HIS A 79 -4.31 10.90 16.94
N LEU A 80 -3.92 11.30 15.72
CA LEU A 80 -4.27 12.60 15.17
C LEU A 80 -5.78 12.81 15.06
N ILE A 81 -6.49 11.83 14.51
CA ILE A 81 -7.94 11.92 14.30
C ILE A 81 -8.71 11.84 15.61
N LEU A 82 -8.31 10.97 16.55
CA LEU A 82 -8.96 10.89 17.87
C LEU A 82 -8.90 12.23 18.63
N ARG A 83 -7.82 13.00 18.50
CA ARG A 83 -7.71 14.35 19.07
C ARG A 83 -8.69 15.35 18.43
N LYS A 84 -9.00 15.18 17.14
CA LYS A 84 -9.93 16.06 16.39
C LYS A 84 -11.38 15.60 16.48
N TYR A 85 -11.62 14.34 16.80
CA TYR A 85 -12.92 13.70 16.77
C TYR A 85 -14.02 14.45 17.55
N PRO A 86 -13.79 14.95 18.78
CA PRO A 86 -14.83 15.70 19.50
C PRO A 86 -15.33 16.93 18.73
N GLY A 87 -14.42 17.67 18.09
CA GLY A 87 -14.78 18.84 17.28
C GLY A 87 -15.53 18.46 16.01
N LEU A 88 -15.08 17.39 15.32
CA LEU A 88 -15.76 16.88 14.13
C LEU A 88 -17.17 16.36 14.45
N LYS A 89 -17.34 15.71 15.60
CA LYS A 89 -18.62 15.20 16.08
C LYS A 89 -19.61 16.35 16.35
N GLY A 90 -19.14 17.43 16.98
CA GLY A 90 -19.95 18.63 17.22
C GLY A 90 -20.47 19.32 15.97
N ILE A 91 -19.82 19.16 14.80
CA ILE A 91 -20.30 19.72 13.52
C ILE A 91 -21.52 18.97 12.99
N VAL A 92 -21.62 17.66 13.26
CA VAL A 92 -22.69 16.81 12.72
C VAL A 92 -23.89 16.74 13.67
N GLU A 93 -23.64 16.83 14.98
CA GLU A 93 -24.67 16.74 16.01
C GLU A 93 -25.26 18.10 16.41
N GLY A 94 -24.71 19.20 15.91
CA GLY A 94 -25.24 20.56 16.08
C GLY A 94 -26.18 20.96 14.95
#